data_AF-A0A526YI39-F1
#
_entry.id   AF-A0A526YI39-F1
#
_cell.length_a   1.000
_cell.length_b   1.000
_cell.length_c   1.000
_cell.angle_alpha   90.00
_cell.angle_beta   90.00
_cell.angle_gamma   90.00
#
_symmetry.space_group_name_H-M   'P 1'
#
loop_
_entity.id
_entity.type
_entity.pdbx_description
1 polymer ?
#
loop_
_entity_poly.entity_id
_entity_poly.type
_entity_poly.pdbx_seq_one_letter_code
_entity_poly.pdbx_strand_id
1 'polypeptide(L)'
;MSAARKDAKKGGSWLGAYVLVYLVFLYLPVSLIPLFSFNDSIQAAFPLQGFTFEWYTTLSGNSALSGALANSLVIGAIAATGATLCGITVSY
;
A
#
# COMPACT_ATOMS: atom_id res chain seq x y z
N MET A 1 -23.22 -38.73 12.38
CA MET A 1 -21.92 -38.48 11.73
C MET A 1 -21.69 -36.97 11.55
N SER A 2 -21.30 -36.25 12.63
CA SER A 2 -21.03 -34.79 12.60
C SER A 2 -19.97 -34.42 13.66
N ALA A 3 -18.82 -35.09 13.62
CA ALA A 3 -17.70 -34.78 14.51
C ALA A 3 -16.38 -34.57 13.75
N ALA A 4 -16.28 -35.02 12.49
CA ALA A 4 -15.03 -35.03 11.72
C ALA A 4 -14.71 -33.72 10.97
N ARG A 5 -15.48 -32.63 11.13
CA ARG A 5 -15.20 -31.34 10.48
C ARG A 5 -14.45 -30.34 11.35
N LYS A 6 -14.24 -30.61 12.64
CA LYS A 6 -13.56 -29.67 13.55
C LYS A 6 -12.03 -29.68 13.42
N ASP A 7 -11.45 -30.79 12.97
CA ASP A 7 -9.99 -30.96 12.95
C ASP A 7 -9.29 -30.37 11.72
N ALA A 8 -10.01 -30.17 10.61
CA ALA A 8 -9.50 -29.49 9.42
C ALA A 8 -9.20 -27.98 9.65
N LYS A 9 -9.74 -27.39 10.73
CA LYS A 9 -9.55 -25.95 11.04
C LYS A 9 -8.27 -25.68 11.83
N LYS A 10 -7.65 -26.69 12.45
CA LYS A 10 -6.47 -26.53 13.32
C LYS A 10 -5.16 -26.55 12.53
N GLY A 11 -5.11 -27.30 11.42
CA GLY A 11 -3.98 -27.31 10.47
C GLY A 11 -3.85 -26.05 9.61
N GLY A 12 -4.92 -25.29 9.42
CA GLY A 12 -4.89 -23.99 8.71
C GLY A 12 -4.54 -22.79 9.60
N SER A 13 -4.64 -22.94 10.93
CA SER A 13 -4.42 -21.82 11.87
C SER A 13 -2.96 -21.39 11.97
N TRP A 14 -2.01 -22.33 11.83
CA TRP A 14 -0.59 -22.01 11.87
C TRP A 14 -0.13 -21.31 10.58
N LEU A 15 -0.70 -21.70 9.43
CA LEU A 15 -0.50 -21.02 8.15
C LEU A 15 -0.99 -19.57 8.22
N GLY A 16 -2.16 -19.33 8.83
CA GLY A 16 -2.65 -17.98 9.07
C GLY A 16 -1.72 -17.15 9.95
N ALA A 17 -1.19 -17.73 11.02
CA ALA A 17 -0.21 -17.06 11.88
C ALA A 17 1.12 -16.78 11.14
N TYR A 18 1.60 -17.72 10.33
CA TYR A 18 2.79 -17.53 9.49
C TYR A 18 2.60 -16.39 8.48
N VAL A 19 1.47 -16.39 7.76
CA VAL A 19 1.13 -15.30 6.82
C VAL A 19 1.03 -13.97 7.54
N LEU A 20 0.43 -13.92 8.73
CA LEU A 20 0.34 -12.68 9.51
C LEU A 20 1.74 -12.16 9.90
N VAL A 21 2.61 -13.02 10.42
CA VAL A 21 3.99 -12.64 10.79
C VAL A 21 4.77 -12.18 9.56
N TYR A 22 4.62 -12.87 8.43
CA TYR A 22 5.25 -12.51 7.17
C TYR A 22 4.76 -11.15 6.66
N LEU A 23 3.44 -10.91 6.68
CA LEU A 23 2.86 -9.62 6.31
C LEU A 23 3.35 -8.51 7.25
N VAL A 24 3.36 -8.73 8.57
CA VAL A 24 3.89 -7.76 9.52
C VAL A 24 5.35 -7.46 9.20
N PHE A 25 6.19 -8.46 8.98
CA PHE A 25 7.61 -8.26 8.66
C PHE A 25 7.82 -7.46 7.37
N LEU A 26 7.03 -7.73 6.32
CA LEU A 26 7.11 -6.99 5.06
C LEU A 26 6.56 -5.57 5.15
N TYR A 27 5.43 -5.39 5.85
CA TYR A 27 4.77 -4.09 5.94
C TYR A 27 5.40 -3.18 6.96
N LEU A 28 6.06 -3.71 8.01
CA LEU A 28 6.73 -2.91 9.04
C LEU A 28 7.69 -1.85 8.45
N PRO A 29 8.63 -2.16 7.53
CA PRO A 29 9.48 -1.14 6.92
C PRO A 29 8.70 -0.15 6.03
N VAL A 30 7.65 -0.60 5.35
CA VAL A 30 6.83 0.26 4.48
C VAL A 30 5.94 1.19 5.32
N SER A 31 5.45 0.73 6.47
CA SER A 31 4.63 1.49 7.42
C SER A 31 5.39 2.62 8.11
N LEU A 32 6.73 2.59 8.12
CA LEU A 32 7.52 3.72 8.57
C LEU A 32 7.33 4.96 7.67
N ILE A 33 7.05 4.77 6.38
CA ILE A 33 6.82 5.88 5.44
C ILE A 33 5.61 6.72 5.85
N PRO A 34 4.37 6.19 5.98
CA PRO A 34 3.25 6.97 6.45
C PRO A 34 3.44 7.46 7.89
N LEU A 35 4.07 6.67 8.76
CA LEU A 35 4.32 7.05 10.16
C LEU A 35 5.25 8.27 10.25
N PHE A 36 6.28 8.37 9.41
CA PHE A 36 7.10 9.57 9.26
C PHE A 36 6.44 10.66 8.41
N SER A 37 5.54 10.33 7.49
CA SER A 37 4.78 11.31 6.69
C SER A 37 3.82 12.16 7.53
N PHE A 38 3.43 11.67 8.71
CA PHE A 38 2.65 12.41 9.70
C PHE A 38 3.50 13.09 10.78
N ASN A 39 4.83 12.92 10.74
CA ASN A 39 5.73 13.55 11.69
C ASN A 39 6.11 14.97 11.24
N ASP A 40 6.16 15.88 12.20
CA ASP A 40 6.41 17.32 12.00
C ASP A 40 7.88 17.70 11.75
N SER A 41 8.63 16.86 11.01
CA SER A 41 10.01 17.17 10.63
C SER A 41 10.35 16.64 9.24
N ILE A 42 10.95 17.52 8.43
CA ILE A 42 11.54 17.22 7.10
C ILE A 42 12.70 16.22 7.22
N GLN A 43 13.28 16.06 8.42
CA GLN A 43 14.30 15.08 8.70
C GLN A 43 13.77 13.95 9.57
N ALA A 44 14.14 12.71 9.22
CA ALA A 44 13.95 11.53 10.05
C ALA A 44 14.89 11.57 11.27
N ALA A 45 14.74 12.59 12.12
CA ALA A 45 15.53 12.80 13.32
C ALA A 45 14.60 12.87 14.54
N PHE A 46 14.95 12.11 15.59
CA PHE A 46 14.31 12.22 16.90
C PHE A 46 14.60 13.62 17.46
N PRO A 47 13.58 14.46 17.76
CA PRO A 47 12.36 14.15 18.51
C PRO A 47 11.04 14.30 17.70
N LEU A 48 10.09 13.39 17.93
CA LEU A 48 8.73 13.44 17.37
C LEU A 48 7.95 14.60 18.02
N GLN A 49 7.92 15.79 17.39
CA GLN A 49 7.35 17.00 17.99
C GLN A 49 5.81 17.11 17.86
N GLY A 50 5.18 16.40 16.92
CA GLY A 50 3.73 16.43 16.76
C GLY A 50 3.22 15.74 15.50
N PHE A 51 1.91 15.46 15.46
CA PHE A 51 1.20 14.96 14.29
C PHE A 51 0.81 16.16 13.41
N THR A 52 1.41 16.30 12.23
CA THR A 52 1.15 17.43 11.31
C THR A 52 0.53 16.96 10.00
N PHE A 53 -0.37 17.78 9.44
CA PHE A 53 -0.89 17.64 8.08
C PHE A 53 -0.46 18.81 7.17
N GLU A 54 0.44 19.67 7.62
CA GLU A 54 0.83 20.89 6.90
C GLU A 54 1.42 20.57 5.52
N TRP A 55 2.22 19.51 5.42
CA TRP A 55 2.77 19.00 4.17
C TRP A 55 1.69 18.57 3.18
N TYR A 56 0.61 17.92 3.63
CA TYR A 56 -0.52 17.55 2.79
C TYR A 56 -1.28 18.78 2.26
N THR A 57 -1.43 19.82 3.08
CA THR A 57 -2.05 21.07 2.63
C THR A 57 -1.18 21.80 1.61
N THR A 58 0.14 21.84 1.82
CA THR A 58 1.10 22.43 0.87
C THR A 58 1.17 21.63 -0.44
N LEU A 59 1.13 20.30 -0.37
CA LEU A 59 1.01 19.40 -1.53
C LEU A 59 -0.24 19.70 -2.36
N SER A 60 -1.38 19.95 -1.71
CA SER A 60 -2.64 20.27 -2.39
C SER A 60 -2.64 21.66 -3.06
N GLY A 61 -1.87 22.61 -2.52
CA GLY A 61 -1.68 23.94 -3.11
C GLY A 61 -0.72 23.97 -4.30
N ASN A 62 0.08 22.90 -4.49
CA ASN A 62 1.04 22.83 -5.59
C ASN A 62 0.41 22.21 -6.85
N SER A 63 0.02 23.08 -7.78
CA SER A 63 -0.59 22.69 -9.06
C SER A 63 0.30 21.80 -9.92
N ALA A 64 1.63 21.84 -9.76
CA ALA A 64 2.54 20.96 -10.50
C ALA A 64 2.46 19.52 -9.98
N LEU A 65 2.33 19.32 -8.67
CA LEU A 65 2.18 18.00 -8.05
C LEU A 65 0.81 17.38 -8.37
N SER A 66 -0.26 18.15 -8.28
CA SER A 66 -1.61 17.68 -8.65
C SER A 66 -1.73 17.41 -10.16
N GLY A 67 -1.10 18.25 -11.00
CA GLY A 67 -0.99 18.02 -12.44
C GLY A 67 -0.18 16.77 -12.78
N ALA A 68 0.94 16.53 -12.09
CA ALA A 68 1.74 15.31 -12.25
C ALA A 68 0.95 14.06 -11.86
N LEU A 69 0.23 14.09 -10.74
CA LEU A 69 -0.66 13.01 -10.30
C LEU A 69 -1.72 12.69 -11.37
N ALA A 70 -2.39 13.72 -11.89
CA ALA A 70 -3.41 13.56 -12.92
C ALA A 70 -2.81 12.98 -14.22
N ASN A 71 -1.66 13.49 -14.66
CA ASN A 71 -0.96 12.98 -15.83
C ASN A 71 -0.55 11.52 -15.66
N SER A 72 0.00 11.13 -14.50
CA SER A 72 0.34 9.73 -14.20
C SER A 72 -0.89 8.83 -14.21
N LEU A 73 -2.03 9.30 -13.68
CA LEU A 73 -3.27 8.54 -13.66
C LEU A 73 -3.80 8.31 -15.08
N VAL A 74 -3.80 9.35 -15.91
CA VAL A 74 -4.27 9.28 -17.31
C VAL A 74 -3.37 8.37 -18.14
N ILE A 75 -2.05 8.59 -18.09
CA ILE A 75 -1.09 7.77 -18.84
C ILE A 75 -1.13 6.32 -18.34
N GLY A 76 -1.20 6.11 -17.01
CA GLY A 76 -1.28 4.79 -16.41
C GLY A 76 -2.54 4.03 -16.81
N ALA A 77 -3.70 4.70 -16.84
CA ALA A 77 -4.94 4.09 -17.30
C ALA A 77 -4.88 3.69 -18.77
N ILE A 78 -4.41 4.58 -19.65
CA ILE A 78 -4.25 4.29 -21.08
C ILE A 78 -3.29 3.11 -21.28
N ALA A 79 -2.15 3.12 -20.58
CA ALA A 79 -1.16 2.05 -20.65
C ALA A 79 -1.72 0.71 -20.14
N ALA A 80 -2.44 0.70 -19.01
CA ALA A 80 -3.05 -0.50 -18.44
C ALA A 80 -4.12 -1.09 -19.37
N THR A 81 -5.01 -0.25 -19.91
CA THR A 81 -6.02 -0.68 -20.88
C THR A 81 -5.38 -1.18 -22.18
N GLY A 82 -4.41 -0.45 -22.73
CA GLY A 82 -3.68 -0.86 -23.92
C GLY A 82 -2.95 -2.20 -23.73
N ALA A 83 -2.23 -2.35 -22.61
CA ALA A 83 -1.55 -3.59 -22.27
C ALA A 83 -2.52 -4.76 -22.09
N THR A 84 -3.69 -4.52 -21.50
CA THR A 84 -4.74 -5.55 -21.34
C THR A 84 -5.27 -6.00 -22.70
N LEU A 85 -5.55 -5.07 -23.61
CA LEU A 85 -6.01 -5.38 -24.96
C LEU A 85 -4.96 -6.16 -25.76
N CYS A 86 -3.70 -5.70 -25.75
CA CYS A 86 -2.60 -6.41 -26.40
C CYS A 86 -2.38 -7.80 -25.78
N GLY A 87 -2.46 -7.92 -24.46
CA GLY A 87 -2.32 -9.19 -23.75
C GLY A 87 -3.40 -10.21 -24.14
N ILE A 88 -4.66 -9.76 -24.25
CA ILE A 88 -5.76 -10.62 -24.73
C ILE A 88 -5.47 -11.10 -26.16
N THR A 89 -5.03 -10.23 -27.07
CA THR A 89 -4.73 -10.62 -28.45
C THR A 89 -3.51 -11.53 -28.62
N VAL A 90 -2.52 -11.45 -27.71
CA VAL A 90 -1.36 -12.36 -27.69
C VAL A 90 -1.71 -13.72 -27.09
N SER A 91 -2.71 -13.78 -26.20
CA SER A 91 -3.09 -15.01 -25.50
C SER A 91 -3.91 -15.99 -26.33
N TYR A 92 -4.55 -15.51 -27.41
CA TYR A 92 -5.32 -16.31 -28.37
C TYR A 92 -4.47 -16.64 -29.59
#